data_AF-A0A2H1WV23-F1
#
_entry.id   AF-A0A2H1WV23-F1
#
_cell.length_a   1.000
_cell.length_b   1.000
_cell.length_c   1.000
_cell.angle_alpha   90.00
_cell.angle_beta   90.00
_cell.angle_gamma   90.00
#
_symmetry.space_group_name_H-M   'P 1'
#
loop_
_entity.id
_entity.type
_entity.pdbx_description
1 polymer ?
#
loop_
_entity_poly.entity_id
_entity_poly.type
_entity_poly.pdbx_seq_one_letter_code
_entity_poly.pdbx_strand_id
1 'polypeptide(L)' 'MKMDMFMGPSLNLSKVERRQMGAYLCIASNDVPPSVSKRIMLSVT' A
#
# COMPACT_ATOMS: atom_id res chain seq x y z
N MET A 1 10.63 3.58 12.60
CA MET A 1 9.40 2.98 12.03
C MET A 1 9.78 2.41 10.67
N LYS A 2 9.67 1.10 10.48
CA LYS A 2 10.00 0.45 9.21
C LYS A 2 8.69 0.26 8.44
N MET A 3 8.59 0.85 7.26
CA MET A 3 7.47 0.61 6.36
C MET A 3 7.87 -0.50 5.41
N ASP A 4 7.04 -1.53 5.31
CA ASP A 4 7.25 -2.60 4.35
C ASP A 4 6.82 -2.10 2.96
N MET A 5 7.73 -2.20 1.99
CA MET A 5 7.54 -1.71 0.64
C MET A 5 7.43 -2.90 -0.31
N PHE A 6 6.38 -2.92 -1.13
CA PHE A 6 6.16 -3.93 -2.15
C PHE A 6 6.25 -3.30 -3.54
N MET A 7 7.00 -3.93 -4.45
CA MET A 7 7.20 -3.45 -5.81
C MET A 7 6.28 -4.19 -6.78
N GLY A 8 5.51 -3.43 -7.55
CA GLY A 8 4.64 -3.96 -8.59
C GLY A 8 3.35 -3.16 -8.73
N PRO A 9 2.59 -3.38 -9.80
CA PRO A 9 1.34 -2.67 -10.06
C PRO A 9 0.18 -3.14 -9.16
N SER A 10 0.30 -4.31 -8.53
CA SER A 10 -0.75 -4.90 -7.70
C SER A 10 -0.18 -5.53 -6.43
N LEU A 11 -0.80 -5.24 -5.28
CA LEU A 11 -0.52 -5.89 -4.01
C LEU A 11 -1.68 -6.83 -3.68
N ASN A 12 -1.43 -8.14 -3.69
CA ASN A 12 -2.44 -9.14 -3.36
C ASN A 12 -2.33 -9.55 -1.88
N LEU A 13 -3.41 -9.37 -1.12
CA LEU A 13 -3.51 -9.76 0.27
C LEU A 13 -4.55 -10.88 0.40
N SER A 14 -4.11 -12.11 0.66
CA SER A 14 -4.99 -13.26 0.89
C SER A 14 -5.03 -13.61 2.39
N LYS A 15 -6.21 -14.07 2.86
CA LYS A 15 -6.44 -14.44 4.27
C LYS A 15 -6.00 -13.35 5.26
N VAL A 16 -6.46 -12.12 5.00
CA VAL A 16 -6.07 -10.92 5.78
C VAL A 16 -6.44 -11.08 7.26
N GLU A 17 -5.48 -10.78 8.13
CA GLU A 17 -5.67 -10.76 9.58
C GLU A 17 -5.80 -9.33 10.13
N ARG A 18 -6.40 -9.17 11.33
CA ARG A 18 -6.62 -7.84 11.95
C ARG A 18 -5.33 -7.04 12.14
N ARG A 19 -4.18 -7.69 12.36
CA ARG A 19 -2.87 -7.03 12.45
C ARG A 19 -2.42 -6.34 11.16
N GLN A 20 -3.02 -6.69 10.03
CA GLN A 20 -2.74 -6.11 8.71
C GLN A 20 -3.71 -4.96 8.37
N MET A 21 -4.70 -4.67 9.22
CA MET A 21 -5.53 -3.47 9.04
C MET A 21 -4.69 -2.20 9.11
N GLY A 22 -5.07 -1.17 8.36
CA GLY A 22 -4.36 0.09 8.36
C GLY A 22 -4.44 0.85 7.05
N ALA A 23 -3.64 1.90 6.96
CA ALA A 23 -3.49 2.69 5.73
C ALA A 23 -2.41 2.08 4.83
N TYR A 24 -2.77 1.79 3.60
CA TYR A 24 -1.86 1.40 2.52
C TYR A 24 -1.67 2.57 1.57
N LEU A 25 -0.44 2.78 1.11
CA LEU A 25 -0.10 3.80 0.14
C LEU A 25 0.41 3.13 -1.14
N CYS A 26 -0.33 3.32 -2.23
CA CYS A 26 0.15 2.97 -3.56
C CYS A 26 0.82 4.19 -4.17
N ILE A 27 2.05 4.05 -4.66
CA ILE A 27 2.83 5.13 -5.27
C ILE A 27 3.18 4.72 -6.69
N ALA A 28 2.85 5.58 -7.66
CA ALA A 28 3.34 5.51 -9.02
C ALA A 28 4.40 6.59 -9.22
N SER A 29 5.60 6.18 -9.64
CA SER A 29 6.72 7.07 -9.90
C SER A 29 7.37 6.70 -11.23
N ASN A 30 7.76 7.71 -12.00
CA ASN A 30 8.55 7.60 -13.24
C ASN A 30 9.87 8.39 -13.14
N ASP A 31 10.36 8.56 -11.91
CA ASP A 31 11.57 9.31 -11.56
C ASP A 31 11.55 10.81 -11.92
N VAL A 32 10.39 11.35 -12.30
CA VAL A 32 10.14 12.79 -12.51
C VAL A 32 9.12 13.28 -11.48
N PRO A 33 9.46 14.24 -10.60
CA PRO A 33 8.50 14.78 -9.64
C PRO A 33 7.31 15.51 -10.27
N PRO A 34 6.10 15.47 -9.68
CA PRO A 34 5.75 14.74 -8.45
C PRO A 34 5.26 13.30 -8.72
N SER A 35 5.59 12.38 -7.83
CA SER A 35 4.97 11.05 -7.84
C SER A 35 3.49 11.13 -7.48
N VAL A 36 2.67 10.31 -8.12
CA VAL A 36 1.25 10.21 -7.81
C VAL A 36 1.07 9.12 -6.75
N SER A 37 0.23 9.37 -5.75
CA SER A 37 -0.06 8.38 -4.71
C SER A 37 -1.56 8.25 -4.42
N LYS A 38 -1.95 7.06 -3.97
CA LYS A 38 -3.31 6.73 -3.53
C LYS A 38 -3.27 6.07 -2.17
N ARG A 39 -3.99 6.65 -1.21
CA ARG A 39 -4.18 6.09 0.13
C ARG A 39 -5.43 5.21 0.15
N ILE A 40 -5.31 4.02 0.71
CA ILE A 40 -6.37 3.01 0.82
C ILE A 40 -6.45 2.57 2.28
N MET A 41 -7.65 2.60 2.88
CA MET A 41 -7.86 2.10 4.25
C MET A 41 -8.35 0.66 4.19
N LEU A 42 -7.61 -0.26 4.81
CA LEU A 42 -8.01 -1.66 4.95
C LEU A 42 -8.62 -1.90 6.34
N SER A 43 -9.86 -2.35 6.36
CA SER A 43 -10.57 -2.76 7.57
C SER A 43 -11.08 -4.19 7.43
N VAL A 44 -10.95 -4.99 8.49
CA VAL A 44 -11.49 -6.35 8.60
C VAL A 44 -12.59 -6.35 9.65
N THR A 45 -13.80 -6.74 9.26
CA THR A 45 -14.98 -6.87 10.15
C THR A 45 -15.03 -8.27 10.75
#